data_AF-U4V910-F1
#
_entry.id   AF-U4V910-F1
#
_cell.length_a   1.000
_cell.length_b   1.000
_cell.length_c   1.000
_cell.angle_alpha   90.00
_cell.angle_beta   90.00
_cell.angle_gamma   90.00
#
_symmetry.space_group_name_H-M   'P 1'
#
loop_
_entity.id
_entity.type
_entity.pdbx_description
1 polymer ?
#
loop_
_entity_poly.entity_id
_entity_poly.type
_entity_poly.pdbx_seq_one_letter_code
_entity_poly.pdbx_strand_id
1 'polypeptide(L)'
;MSVTADVAIIMGSQSDWETMRHAADTLEALGISFDARIVSAHRTPPDRLVAFAKGAKAEGFKVVIAGAGGAAHLPGMAAAMTPLPVFGVPVQSKL
;
A
#
# COMPACT_ATOMS: atom_id res chain seq x y z
N MET A 1 3.82 -21.05 12.09
CA MET A 1 3.32 -19.71 12.49
C MET A 1 3.28 -18.88 11.21
N SER A 2 2.11 -18.39 10.81
CA SER A 2 2.00 -17.54 9.62
C SER A 2 2.78 -16.26 9.90
N VAL A 3 3.80 -15.97 9.11
CA VAL A 3 4.60 -14.76 9.26
C VAL A 3 3.70 -13.59 8.86
N THR A 4 3.16 -12.87 9.84
CA THR A 4 2.40 -11.64 9.61
C THR A 4 3.39 -10.51 9.37
N ALA A 5 3.25 -9.80 8.25
CA ALA A 5 4.06 -8.63 7.96
C ALA A 5 3.57 -7.41 8.76
N ASP A 6 4.50 -6.61 9.25
CA ASP A 6 4.20 -5.40 10.03
C ASP A 6 3.73 -4.24 9.14
N VAL A 7 4.22 -4.16 7.91
CA VAL A 7 3.92 -3.06 6.97
C VAL A 7 3.30 -3.58 5.68
N ALA A 8 2.21 -2.98 5.23
CA ALA A 8 1.68 -3.22 3.89
C ALA A 8 2.16 -2.12 2.94
N ILE A 9 2.82 -2.50 1.85
CA ILE A 9 3.13 -1.61 0.72
C ILE A 9 2.09 -1.84 -0.36
N ILE A 10 1.24 -0.86 -0.64
CA ILE A 10 0.23 -0.97 -1.71
C ILE A 10 0.53 0.01 -2.85
N MET A 11 0.25 -0.42 -4.07
CA MET A 11 0.41 0.42 -5.25
C MET A 11 -0.65 0.13 -6.31
N GLY A 12 -0.95 1.13 -7.14
CA GLY A 12 -2.02 1.03 -8.13
C GLY A 12 -1.70 0.11 -9.32
N SER A 13 -0.41 -0.12 -9.61
CA SER A 13 0.05 -0.89 -10.76
C SER A 13 1.50 -1.38 -10.61
N GLN A 14 1.89 -2.34 -11.45
CA GLN A 14 3.27 -2.84 -11.49
C GLN A 14 4.30 -1.76 -11.84
N SER A 15 3.93 -0.76 -12.66
CA SER A 15 4.85 0.34 -13.00
C SER A 15 5.19 1.23 -11.81
N ASP A 16 4.32 1.32 -10.80
CA ASP A 16 4.61 2.08 -9.59
C ASP A 16 5.71 1.42 -8.73
N TRP A 17 5.99 0.13 -8.96
CA TRP A 17 7.02 -0.61 -8.22
C TRP A 17 8.41 -0.02 -8.35
N GLU A 18 8.74 0.61 -9.48
CA GLU A 18 10.04 1.25 -9.68
C GLU A 18 10.33 2.31 -8.60
N THR A 19 9.31 3.06 -8.18
CA THR A 19 9.37 4.00 -7.05
C THR A 19 9.15 3.30 -5.71
N MET A 20 8.16 2.42 -5.62
CA MET A 20 7.74 1.83 -4.33
C MET A 20 8.75 0.83 -3.75
N ARG A 21 9.61 0.22 -4.59
CA ARG A 21 10.67 -0.68 -4.11
C ARG A 21 11.61 -0.01 -3.12
N HIS A 22 11.80 1.31 -3.19
CA HIS A 22 12.65 2.02 -2.23
C HIS A 22 12.11 1.94 -0.79
N ALA A 23 10.78 1.85 -0.62
CA ALA A 23 10.18 1.58 0.68
C ALA A 23 10.47 0.14 1.14
N ALA A 24 10.37 -0.83 0.23
CA ALA A 24 10.70 -2.24 0.50
C ALA A 24 12.18 -2.41 0.90
N ASP A 25 13.11 -1.87 0.10
CA ASP A 25 14.55 -1.90 0.33
C ASP A 25 14.90 -1.27 1.70
N THR A 26 14.23 -0.17 2.05
CA THR A 26 14.42 0.49 3.36
C THR A 26 13.92 -0.37 4.51
N LEU A 27 12.75 -0.97 4.39
CA LEU A 27 12.19 -1.84 5.44
C LEU A 27 13.04 -3.11 5.61
N GLU A 28 13.53 -3.68 4.51
CA GLU A 28 14.45 -4.82 4.53
C GLU A 28 15.76 -4.47 5.25
N ALA A 29 16.39 -3.33 4.92
CA ALA A 29 17.60 -2.86 5.59
C ALA A 29 17.41 -2.62 7.09
N LEU A 30 16.19 -2.28 7.52
CA LEU A 30 15.82 -2.09 8.92
C LEU A 30 15.34 -3.38 9.62
N GLY A 31 15.21 -4.49 8.88
CA GLY A 31 14.68 -5.75 9.42
C GLY A 31 13.18 -5.71 9.76
N ILE A 32 12.41 -4.83 9.12
CA ILE A 32 10.96 -4.70 9.31
C ILE A 32 10.24 -5.55 8.27
N SER A 33 9.36 -6.46 8.70
CA SER A 33 8.60 -7.31 7.79
C SER A 33 7.56 -6.51 7.01
N PHE A 34 7.48 -6.76 5.71
CA PHE A 34 6.51 -6.10 4.84
C PHE A 34 5.88 -7.06 3.84
N ASP A 35 4.73 -6.67 3.30
CA ASP A 35 4.03 -7.33 2.20
C ASP A 35 3.66 -6.30 1.13
N ALA A 36 4.07 -6.54 -0.11
CA ALA A 36 3.86 -5.64 -1.24
C ALA A 36 2.73 -6.15 -2.15
N ARG A 37 1.70 -5.33 -2.36
CA ARG A 37 0.48 -5.71 -3.10
C ARG A 37 0.09 -4.68 -4.16
N ILE A 38 -0.43 -5.16 -5.29
CA ILE A 38 -1.11 -4.30 -6.27
C ILE A 38 -2.59 -4.17 -5.89
N VAL A 39 -2.98 -2.97 -5.46
CA VAL A 39 -4.35 -2.60 -5.07
C VAL A 39 -4.69 -1.30 -5.78
N SER A 40 -5.59 -1.35 -6.77
CA SER A 40 -5.95 -0.18 -7.56
C SER A 40 -7.21 0.51 -7.03
N ALA A 41 -7.19 1.84 -6.97
CA ALA A 41 -8.37 2.63 -6.61
C ALA A 41 -9.42 2.71 -7.74
N HIS A 42 -9.02 2.48 -8.99
CA HIS A 42 -9.90 2.71 -10.16
C HIS A 42 -10.08 1.48 -11.05
N ARG A 43 -9.08 0.58 -11.11
CA ARG A 43 -9.04 -0.52 -12.10
C ARG A 43 -9.35 -1.89 -11.51
N THR A 44 -9.19 -2.07 -10.21
CA THR A 44 -9.73 -3.27 -9.54
C THR A 44 -11.19 -3.03 -9.19
N PRO A 45 -12.03 -4.09 -9.09
CA PRO A 45 -13.35 -3.94 -8.50
C PRO A 45 -13.22 -3.14 -7.19
N PRO A 46 -14.06 -2.13 -6.94
CA PRO A 46 -13.95 -1.26 -5.76
C PRO A 46 -13.79 -2.05 -4.45
N ASP A 47 -14.34 -3.26 -4.43
CA ASP A 47 -14.24 -4.23 -3.34
C ASP A 47 -12.81 -4.57 -2.91
N ARG A 48 -11.80 -4.60 -3.81
CA ARG A 48 -10.45 -5.04 -3.41
C ARG A 48 -9.75 -4.01 -2.50
N LEU A 49 -9.86 -2.72 -2.81
CA LEU A 49 -9.33 -1.66 -1.93
C LEU A 49 -10.10 -1.62 -0.62
N VAL A 50 -11.43 -1.70 -0.68
CA VAL A 50 -12.29 -1.68 0.51
C VAL A 50 -11.98 -2.88 1.41
N ALA A 51 -11.90 -4.09 0.85
CA ALA A 51 -11.59 -5.31 1.58
C ALA A 51 -10.20 -5.25 2.20
N PHE A 52 -9.19 -4.81 1.43
CA PHE A 52 -7.84 -4.61 1.97
C PHE A 52 -7.85 -3.62 3.13
N ALA A 53 -8.36 -2.41 2.94
CA ALA A 53 -8.25 -1.35 3.94
C ALA A 53 -8.99 -1.70 5.24
N LYS A 54 -10.21 -2.28 5.13
CA LYS A 54 -10.98 -2.74 6.30
C LYS A 54 -10.36 -3.97 6.97
N GLY A 55 -9.70 -4.84 6.20
CA GLY A 55 -9.07 -6.07 6.69
C GLY A 55 -7.66 -5.88 7.25
N ALA A 56 -6.94 -4.83 6.83
CA ALA A 56 -5.50 -4.70 7.07
C ALA A 56 -5.10 -4.83 8.55
N LYS A 57 -5.85 -4.21 9.47
CA LYS A 57 -5.59 -4.32 10.91
C LYS A 57 -5.80 -5.75 11.44
N ALA A 58 -6.81 -6.46 10.92
CA ALA A 58 -7.09 -7.84 11.30
C ALA A 58 -6.06 -8.82 10.73
N GLU A 59 -5.47 -8.51 9.58
CA GLU A 59 -4.33 -9.25 9.00
C GLU A 59 -3.02 -9.07 9.81
N GLY A 60 -2.99 -8.12 10.76
CA GLY A 60 -1.85 -7.88 11.64
C GLY A 60 -0.94 -6.72 11.21
N PHE A 61 -1.28 -6.01 10.13
CA PHE A 61 -0.52 -4.83 9.71
C PHE A 61 -0.61 -3.71 10.74
N LYS A 62 0.50 -3.00 10.92
CA LYS A 62 0.64 -1.84 11.81
C LYS A 62 0.63 -0.53 11.01
N VAL A 63 1.08 -0.55 9.77
CA VAL A 63 1.24 0.63 8.90
C VAL A 63 0.91 0.27 7.45
N VAL A 64 0.36 1.21 6.69
CA VAL A 64 0.21 1.12 5.23
C VAL A 64 1.06 2.21 4.56
N ILE A 65 1.87 1.83 3.56
CA ILE A 65 2.57 2.73 2.66
C ILE A 65 1.90 2.60 1.28
N ALA A 66 1.29 3.67 0.78
CA ALA A 66 0.46 3.65 -0.42
C ALA A 66 1.03 4.54 -1.52
N GLY A 67 1.33 3.96 -2.69
CA GLY A 67 1.86 4.66 -3.86
C GLY A 67 0.83 4.83 -4.98
N ALA A 68 0.71 6.05 -5.51
CA ALA A 68 -0.07 6.31 -6.71
C ALA A 68 0.41 7.55 -7.47
N GLY A 69 0.28 7.52 -8.80
CA GLY A 69 0.50 8.67 -9.68
C GLY A 69 -0.81 9.22 -10.27
N GLY A 70 -0.73 10.40 -10.89
CA GLY A 70 -1.81 11.07 -11.60
C GLY A 70 -2.90 11.55 -10.64
N ALA A 71 -4.13 11.07 -10.85
CA ALA A 71 -5.21 11.20 -9.87
C ALA A 71 -4.97 10.23 -8.69
N ALA A 72 -3.99 10.54 -7.85
CA ALA A 72 -3.42 9.65 -6.82
C ALA A 72 -4.36 9.42 -5.61
N HIS A 73 -5.51 8.77 -5.83
CA HIS A 73 -6.55 8.57 -4.80
C HIS A 73 -6.27 7.42 -3.83
N LEU A 74 -5.39 6.48 -4.19
CA LEU A 74 -5.15 5.27 -3.40
C LEU A 74 -4.82 5.56 -1.91
N PRO A 75 -3.90 6.49 -1.57
CA PRO A 75 -3.55 6.73 -0.18
C PRO A 75 -4.72 7.29 0.64
N GLY A 76 -5.43 8.28 0.08
CA GLY A 76 -6.57 8.91 0.75
C GLY A 76 -7.74 7.95 0.96
N MET A 77 -8.06 7.13 -0.05
CA MET A 77 -9.13 6.14 0.05
C MET A 77 -8.80 5.02 1.04
N ALA A 78 -7.55 4.56 1.09
CA ALA A 78 -7.10 3.60 2.10
C ALA A 78 -7.26 4.18 3.51
N ALA A 79 -6.78 5.41 3.73
CA ALA A 79 -6.87 6.10 5.01
C ALA A 79 -8.32 6.31 5.49
N ALA A 80 -9.26 6.55 4.57
CA ALA A 80 -10.67 6.71 4.89
C ALA A 80 -11.35 5.42 5.40
N MET A 81 -10.73 4.25 5.16
CA MET A 81 -11.34 2.93 5.40
C MET A 81 -10.61 2.08 6.44
N THR A 82 -9.49 2.57 6.97
CA THR A 82 -8.67 1.85 7.95
C THR A 82 -8.28 2.76 9.11
N PRO A 83 -8.21 2.25 10.36
CA PRO A 83 -7.69 3.01 11.49
C PRO A 83 -6.15 3.01 11.55
N LEU A 84 -5.47 2.27 10.66
CA LEU A 84 -4.01 2.25 10.59
C LEU A 84 -3.46 3.56 10.01
N PRO A 85 -2.27 4.01 10.44
CA PRO A 85 -1.59 5.11 9.77
C PRO A 85 -1.28 4.77 8.31
N VAL A 86 -1.57 5.71 7.41
CA VAL A 86 -1.32 5.58 5.97
C VAL A 86 -0.35 6.65 5.52
N PHE A 87 0.80 6.22 5.00
CA PHE A 87 1.82 7.08 4.40
C PHE A 87 1.66 7.09 2.88
N GLY A 88 1.32 8.26 2.31
CA GLY A 88 1.18 8.41 0.87
C GLY A 88 2.51 8.72 0.18
N VAL A 89 2.82 8.00 -0.90
CA VAL A 89 3.97 8.23 -1.77
C VAL A 89 3.46 8.71 -3.13
N PRO A 90 3.64 9.99 -3.47
CA PRO A 90 3.31 10.50 -4.81
C PRO A 90 4.26 9.90 -5.85
N VAL A 91 3.74 9.06 -6.75
CA VAL A 91 4.54 8.44 -7.81
C VAL A 91 4.55 9.36 -9.04
N GLN A 92 5.73 9.58 -9.60
CA GLN A 92 5.87 10.40 -10.80
C GLN A 92 5.07 9.79 -11.96
N SER A 93 4.23 10.61 -12.57
CA SER A 93 3.40 10.20 -13.70
C SER A 93 4.08 10.55 -15.01
N LYS A 94 3.84 9.76 -16.07
CA LYS A 94 4.35 10.01 -17.43
C LYS A 94 3.53 11.08 -18.20
N LEU A 95 2.96 12.06 -17.50
CA LEU A 95 2.26 13.16 -18.15
C LEU A 95 3.25 14.07 -18.90
#